data_AF-A0A7C1VWJ5-F1
#
_entry.id   AF-A0A7C1VWJ5-F1
#
_cell.length_a   1.000
_cell.length_b   1.000
_cell.length_c   1.000
_cell.angle_alpha   90.00
_cell.angle_beta   90.00
_cell.angle_gamma   90.00
#
_symmetry.space_group_name_H-M   'P 1'
#
loop_
_entity.id
_entity.type
_entity.pdbx_description
1 polymer ?
#
loop_
_entity_poly.entity_id
_entity_poly.type
_entity_poly.pdbx_seq_one_letter_code
_entity_poly.pdbx_strand_id
1 'polypeptide(L)'
;MSRRRIITYALDSETGMVISRVGSEIYHPVLDFEGMTPENNFHMGYSYMKIPVSHIASCWYYYTWTRKIPTQIKNFHRKFWGFKSLKEK
;
A
#
# COMPACT_ATOMS: atom_id res chain seq x y z
N MET A 1 -25.83 11.35 -0.48
CA MET A 1 -24.96 11.18 0.71
C MET A 1 -23.56 10.78 0.25
N SER A 2 -22.53 11.59 0.53
CA SER A 2 -21.14 11.21 0.24
C SER A 2 -20.78 9.98 1.08
N ARG A 3 -20.47 8.84 0.43
CA ARG A 3 -20.04 7.63 1.15
C ARG A 3 -18.76 7.96 1.92
N ARG A 4 -18.78 7.77 3.24
CA ARG A 4 -17.61 7.94 4.10
C ARG A 4 -16.46 7.10 3.53
N ARG A 5 -15.37 7.73 3.09
CA ARG A 5 -14.18 7.02 2.59
C ARG A 5 -13.57 6.26 3.79
N ILE A 6 -13.49 4.95 3.68
CA ILE A 6 -12.87 4.08 4.69
C ILE A 6 -11.54 3.60 4.13
N ILE A 7 -10.48 3.73 4.92
CA ILE A 7 -9.19 3.13 4.63
C ILE A 7 -9.08 1.80 5.37
N THR A 8 -8.79 0.73 4.62
CA THR A 8 -8.43 -0.58 5.17
C THR A 8 -6.98 -0.89 4.85
N TYR A 9 -6.38 -1.79 5.63
CA TYR A 9 -4.97 -2.15 5.47
C TYR A 9 -4.82 -3.67 5.43
N ALA A 10 -3.81 -4.13 4.70
CA ALA A 10 -3.41 -5.52 4.71
C ALA A 10 -1.89 -5.65 4.83
N LEU A 11 -1.47 -6.76 5.40
CA LEU A 11 -0.09 -7.22 5.36
C LEU A 11 0.05 -8.21 4.20
N ASP A 12 1.02 -7.98 3.33
CA ASP A 12 1.44 -8.92 2.31
C ASP A 12 2.36 -9.98 2.96
N SER A 13 1.95 -11.25 2.93
CA SER A 13 2.70 -12.35 3.53
C SER A 13 3.99 -12.71 2.77
N GLU A 14 4.11 -12.38 1.49
CA GLU A 14 5.32 -12.67 0.71
C GLU A 14 6.41 -11.63 0.96
N THR A 15 6.03 -10.35 0.95
CA THR A 15 6.99 -9.24 1.04
C THR A 15 7.14 -8.67 2.44
N GLY A 16 6.19 -8.96 3.34
CA GLY A 16 6.09 -8.31 4.65
C GLY A 16 5.65 -6.85 4.58
N MET A 17 5.30 -6.33 3.39
CA MET A 17 4.91 -4.94 3.21
C MET A 17 3.46 -4.70 3.60
N VAL A 18 3.18 -3.44 3.98
CA VAL A 18 1.81 -2.99 4.25
C VAL A 18 1.23 -2.34 3.01
N ILE A 19 0.02 -2.73 2.65
CA ILE A 19 -0.78 -2.07 1.62
C ILE A 19 -2.01 -1.42 2.24
N SER A 20 -2.60 -0.44 1.55
CA SER A 20 -3.88 0.14 1.96
C SER A 20 -4.86 0.27 0.82
N ARG A 21 -6.16 0.18 1.13
CA ARG A 21 -7.26 0.26 0.17
C ARG A 21 -8.24 1.35 0.56
N VAL A 22 -8.73 2.08 -0.43
CA VAL A 22 -9.85 3.00 -0.31
C VAL A 22 -10.79 2.76 -1.49
N GLY A 23 -11.98 2.21 -1.24
CA GLY A 23 -12.94 1.89 -2.30
C GLY A 23 -12.43 0.78 -3.23
N SER A 24 -12.26 1.08 -4.52
CA SER A 24 -11.76 0.18 -5.56
C SER A 24 -10.29 0.38 -5.90
N GLU A 25 -9.59 1.24 -5.17
CA GLU A 25 -8.17 1.53 -5.37
C GLU A 25 -7.34 1.04 -4.18
N ILE A 26 -6.10 0.65 -4.48
CA ILE A 26 -5.07 0.25 -3.52
C ILE A 26 -3.80 1.07 -3.73
N TYR A 27 -3.11 1.33 -2.62
CA TYR A 27 -1.79 1.91 -2.58
C TYR A 27 -0.81 0.77 -2.37
N HIS A 28 -0.07 0.46 -3.43
CA HIS A 28 0.77 -0.74 -3.53
C HIS A 28 2.17 -0.35 -4.02
N PRO A 29 3.24 -0.94 -3.47
CA PRO A 29 4.59 -0.79 -4.02
C PRO A 29 4.69 -1.46 -5.39
N VAL A 30 5.19 -0.74 -6.38
CA VAL A 30 5.42 -1.26 -7.73
C VAL A 30 6.90 -1.12 -8.02
N LEU A 31 7.50 -2.20 -8.50
CA LEU A 31 8.91 -2.26 -8.86
C LEU A 31 9.18 -1.25 -9.98
N ASP A 32 10.17 -0.39 -9.76
CA ASP A 32 10.63 0.58 -10.75
C ASP A 32 11.64 -0.07 -11.70
N PHE A 33 11.13 -0.73 -12.74
CA PHE A 33 11.97 -1.42 -13.73
C PHE A 33 12.85 -0.46 -14.53
N GLU A 34 12.39 0.77 -14.79
CA GLU A 34 13.15 1.76 -15.54
C GLU A 34 14.37 2.25 -14.73
N GLY A 35 14.22 2.32 -13.41
CA GLY A 35 15.31 2.63 -12.49
C GLY A 35 16.31 1.50 -12.26
N MET A 36 16.09 0.28 -12.76
CA MET A 36 17.01 -0.85 -12.60
C MET A 36 18.04 -0.88 -13.72
N THR A 37 19.18 -0.22 -13.52
CA THR A 37 20.23 -0.09 -14.54
C THR A 37 21.51 -0.83 -14.16
N PRO A 38 22.37 -1.22 -15.12
CA PRO A 38 23.67 -1.82 -14.81
C PRO A 38 24.53 -0.94 -13.91
N GLU A 39 24.42 0.39 -14.03
CA GLU A 39 25.22 1.37 -13.26
C GLU A 39 24.91 1.33 -11.76
N ASN A 40 23.71 0.91 -11.37
CA ASN A 40 23.32 0.75 -9.97
C ASN A 40 23.31 -0.71 -9.50
N ASN A 41 23.95 -1.62 -10.26
CA ASN A 41 23.93 -3.07 -10.02
C ASN A 41 22.51 -3.64 -9.94
N PHE A 42 21.58 -3.11 -10.74
CA PHE A 42 20.16 -3.52 -10.75
C PHE A 42 19.50 -3.42 -9.37
N HIS A 43 19.79 -2.34 -8.64
CA HIS A 43 19.18 -2.12 -7.33
C HIS A 43 17.65 -2.04 -7.45
N MET A 44 16.93 -2.84 -6.66
CA MET A 44 15.48 -2.88 -6.69
C MET A 44 14.87 -1.67 -5.97
N GLY A 45 14.40 -0.70 -6.75
CA GLY A 45 13.61 0.44 -6.26
C GLY A 45 12.10 0.16 -6.31
N TYR A 46 11.35 0.68 -5.35
CA TYR A 46 9.88 0.59 -5.37
C TYR A 46 9.27 1.98 -5.31
N SER A 47 8.36 2.26 -6.24
CA SER A 47 7.48 3.42 -6.18
C SER A 47 6.10 2.98 -5.72
N TYR A 48 5.48 3.72 -4.80
CA TYR A 48 4.12 3.37 -4.42
C TYR A 48 3.12 4.08 -5.32
N MET A 49 2.18 3.32 -5.90
CA MET A 49 1.19 3.83 -6.85
C MET A 49 -0.24 3.49 -6.43
N LYS A 50 -1.20 4.25 -6.96
CA LYS A 50 -2.61 3.85 -6.94
C LYS A 50 -2.86 2.90 -8.09
N ILE A 51 -3.34 1.71 -7.79
CA ILE A 51 -3.78 0.76 -8.80
C ILE A 51 -5.21 0.26 -8.48
N PRO A 52 -5.98 -0.20 -9.49
CA PRO A 52 -7.26 -0.84 -9.25
C PRO A 52 -7.10 -2.13 -8.44
N VAL A 53 -8.04 -2.42 -7.53
CA VAL A 53 -8.06 -3.67 -6.75
C VAL A 53 -8.04 -4.91 -7.65
N SER A 54 -8.60 -4.84 -8.85
CA SER A 54 -8.58 -5.94 -9.82
C SER A 54 -7.16 -6.36 -10.24
N HIS A 55 -6.17 -5.46 -10.17
CA HIS A 55 -4.79 -5.77 -10.55
C HIS A 55 -4.10 -6.71 -9.58
N ILE A 56 -4.59 -6.81 -8.34
CA ILE A 56 -4.04 -7.71 -7.31
C ILE A 56 -4.98 -8.89 -7.02
N ALA A 57 -6.01 -9.10 -7.84
CA ALA A 57 -7.01 -10.14 -7.59
C ALA A 57 -6.37 -11.55 -7.58
N SER A 58 -5.39 -11.79 -8.45
CA SER A 58 -4.62 -13.05 -8.49
C SER A 58 -3.80 -13.26 -7.22
N CYS A 59 -3.29 -12.18 -6.60
CA CYS A 59 -2.45 -12.22 -5.41
C CYS A 59 -3.26 -12.08 -4.11
N TRP A 60 -4.61 -12.12 -4.19
CA TRP A 60 -5.47 -11.76 -3.07
C TRP A 60 -5.23 -12.61 -1.81
N TYR A 61 -4.83 -13.87 -2.00
CA TYR A 61 -4.59 -14.83 -0.93
C TYR A 61 -3.35 -14.51 -0.08
N TYR A 62 -2.44 -13.67 -0.57
CA TYR A 62 -1.27 -13.21 0.20
C TYR A 62 -1.58 -12.06 1.15
N TYR A 63 -2.74 -11.40 1.01
CA TYR A 63 -3.07 -10.22 1.80
C TYR A 63 -3.92 -10.56 3.02
N THR A 64 -3.32 -10.40 4.20
CA THR A 64 -4.05 -10.49 5.47
C THR A 64 -4.57 -9.12 5.87
N TRP A 65 -5.86 -8.87 5.65
CA TRP A 65 -6.53 -7.62 6.06
C TRP A 65 -6.60 -7.49 7.57
N THR A 66 -5.98 -6.44 8.11
CA THR A 66 -5.84 -6.27 9.56
C THR A 66 -5.87 -4.81 10.00
N ARG A 67 -6.35 -4.59 11.23
CA ARG A 67 -6.24 -3.30 11.92
C ARG A 67 -4.98 -3.22 12.77
N LYS A 68 -4.24 -4.33 12.96
CA LYS A 68 -3.09 -4.45 13.85
C LYS A 68 -1.78 -4.05 13.15
N ILE A 69 -1.76 -2.83 12.61
CA ILE A 69 -0.59 -2.22 11.98
C ILE A 69 -0.13 -1.04 12.84
N PRO A 70 1.19 -0.80 13.01
CA PRO A 70 1.71 0.36 13.74
C PRO A 70 1.10 1.68 13.27
N THR A 71 0.85 2.59 14.22
CA THR A 71 0.17 3.87 13.95
C THR A 71 0.97 4.74 12.98
N GLN A 72 2.30 4.71 13.07
CA GLN A 72 3.20 5.43 12.16
C GLN A 72 3.02 4.98 10.70
N ILE A 73 2.98 3.66 10.46
CA ILE A 73 2.71 3.12 9.13
C ILE A 73 1.31 3.49 8.65
N LYS A 74 0.28 3.37 9.51
CA LYS A 74 -1.06 3.86 9.15
C LYS A 74 -1.05 5.33 8.73
N ASN A 75 -0.30 6.18 9.44
CA ASN A 75 -0.21 7.60 9.14
C ASN A 75 0.48 7.89 7.80
N PHE A 76 1.48 7.10 7.41
CA PHE A 76 2.08 7.17 6.07
C PHE A 76 1.03 6.94 4.98
N HIS A 77 0.28 5.85 5.07
CA HIS A 77 -0.80 5.52 4.12
C HIS A 77 -1.94 6.56 4.18
N ARG A 78 -2.30 7.05 5.37
CA ARG A 78 -3.35 8.08 5.52
C ARG A 78 -2.97 9.38 4.84
N LYS A 79 -1.71 9.83 5.00
CA LYS A 79 -1.19 11.02 4.31
C LYS A 79 -1.34 10.86 2.79
N PHE A 80 -0.94 9.71 2.25
CA PHE A 80 -1.09 9.41 0.82
C PHE A 80 -2.54 9.52 0.34
N TRP A 81 -3.50 8.99 1.10
CA TRP A 81 -4.92 9.01 0.73
C TRP A 81 -5.64 10.34 1.03
N GLY A 82 -4.97 11.32 1.64
CA GLY A 82 -5.55 12.60 2.07
C GLY A 82 -6.39 12.50 3.36
N PHE A 83 -6.11 11.53 4.22
CA PHE A 83 -6.76 11.36 5.53
C PHE A 83 -5.96 12.06 6.63
N LYS A 84 -6.66 12.63 7.61
CA LYS A 84 -6.05 13.21 8.83
C LYS A 84 -5.27 12.14 9.60
N SER A 85 -4.05 12.43 10.06
CA SER A 85 -3.26 11.51 10.88
C SER A 85 -4.00 11.07 12.16
N LEU A 86 -3.74 9.83 12.58
CA LEU A 86 -4.13 9.30 13.88
C LEU A 86 -3.16 9.82 14.95
N LYS A 87 -3.67 10.05 16.16
CA LYS A 87 -2.81 10.32 17.32
C LYS A 87 -2.00 9.06 17.63
N GLU A 88 -0.71 9.23 17.89
CA GLU A 88 0.10 8.16 18.45
C GLU A 88 -0.47 7.78 19.82
N LYS A 89 -0.54 6.48 20.09
CA LYS A 89 -0.96 5.90 21.36
C LYS A 89 0.25 5.23 21.97
#